data_AF-A0A183F5Q0-F1
#
_entry.id   AF-A0A183F5Q0-F1
#
_cell.length_a   1.000
_cell.length_b   1.000
_cell.length_c   1.000
_cell.angle_alpha   90.00
_cell.angle_beta   90.00
_cell.angle_gamma   90.00
#
_symmetry.space_group_name_H-M   'P 1'
#
loop_
_entity.id
_entity.type
_entity.pdbx_description
1 polymer ?
#
loop_
_entity_poly.entity_id
_entity_poly.type
_entity_poly.pdbx_seq_one_letter_code
_entity_poly.pdbx_strand_id
1 'polypeptide(L)'
;MGDYSSIGYDVVGMCVNDVLCHCAAPIAFVDYYVSGRLDRKRARSVVASIAKACVESDCSLVGQVLLTGTRLYVRPVLPLLREGLVKGCAHITGGGITENAIRILNRDGPLAMEVDAASWKKPKMFNWLSAMGPVEPEMMLRTFNCGIGMVLVVAASHVDSVMQRLLDSGEFPICIGNIVRRQGSERNFLLFEMTVFCYYVNANTALI
;
A
#
# COMPACT_ATOMS: atom_id res chain seq x y z
N MET A 1 5.68 25.21 -30.84
CA MET A 1 4.95 24.74 -29.65
C MET A 1 6.02 24.52 -28.58
N GLY A 2 5.92 25.15 -27.41
CA GLY A 2 6.97 25.05 -26.39
C GLY A 2 7.09 23.64 -25.81
N ASP A 3 8.31 23.22 -25.50
CA ASP A 3 8.56 22.00 -24.75
C ASP A 3 8.33 22.27 -23.26
N TYR A 4 7.42 21.50 -22.64
CA TYR A 4 7.06 21.60 -21.23
C TYR A 4 7.38 20.30 -20.48
N SER A 5 8.24 19.45 -21.03
CA SER A 5 8.56 18.14 -20.46
C SER A 5 9.51 18.23 -19.25
N SER A 6 10.22 19.35 -19.09
CA SER A 6 11.20 19.56 -18.00
C SER A 6 10.74 20.55 -16.92
N ILE A 7 9.70 21.34 -17.15
CA ILE A 7 9.33 22.47 -16.25
C ILE A 7 8.98 22.01 -14.82
N GLY A 8 8.48 20.79 -14.67
CA GLY A 8 8.21 20.20 -13.36
C GLY A 8 9.46 20.03 -12.50
N TYR A 9 10.65 19.85 -13.10
CA TYR A 9 11.91 19.76 -12.36
C TYR A 9 12.30 21.11 -11.76
N ASP A 10 12.03 22.22 -12.46
CA ASP A 10 12.28 23.56 -11.91
C ASP A 10 11.36 23.83 -10.71
N VAL A 11 10.06 23.56 -10.88
CA VAL A 11 9.05 23.82 -9.84
C VAL A 11 9.27 22.94 -8.60
N VAL A 12 9.45 21.63 -8.80
CA VAL A 12 9.67 20.70 -7.69
C VAL A 12 11.04 20.93 -7.07
N GLY A 13 12.08 21.10 -7.91
CA GLY A 13 13.47 21.30 -7.50
C GLY A 13 13.65 22.49 -6.58
N MET A 14 13.02 23.63 -6.88
CA MET A 14 13.05 24.81 -6.00
C MET A 14 12.51 24.49 -4.60
N CYS A 15 11.40 23.75 -4.50
CA CYS A 15 10.81 23.42 -3.21
C CYS A 15 11.58 22.35 -2.44
N VAL A 16 11.96 21.24 -3.08
CA VAL A 16 12.58 20.11 -2.38
C VAL A 16 14.00 20.42 -1.93
N ASN A 17 14.73 21.24 -2.69
CA ASN A 17 16.07 21.69 -2.29
C ASN A 17 16.01 22.64 -1.08
N ASP A 18 14.99 23.49 -0.97
CA ASP A 18 14.79 24.33 0.21
C ASP A 18 14.47 23.49 1.45
N VAL A 19 13.69 22.42 1.31
CA VAL A 19 13.45 21.43 2.37
C VAL A 19 14.76 20.75 2.80
N LEU A 20 15.61 20.38 1.83
CA LEU A 20 16.91 19.77 2.07
C LEU A 20 17.86 20.69 2.85
N CYS A 21 17.85 22.00 2.59
CA CYS A 21 18.64 23.00 3.33
C CYS A 21 18.31 23.04 4.84
N HIS A 22 17.18 22.47 5.25
CA HIS A 22 16.77 22.32 6.64
C HIS A 22 17.01 20.90 7.20
N CYS A 23 17.80 20.07 6.51
CA CYS A 23 18.06 18.67 6.86
C CYS A 23 16.78 17.81 6.95
N ALA A 24 15.74 18.18 6.20
CA ALA A 24 14.47 17.46 6.14
C ALA A 24 14.32 16.72 4.81
N ALA A 25 13.55 15.62 4.83
CA ALA A 25 13.17 14.89 3.62
C ALA A 25 11.79 15.37 3.14
N PRO A 26 11.61 15.67 1.85
CA PRO A 26 10.29 15.97 1.31
C PRO A 26 9.39 14.72 1.41
N ILE A 27 8.12 14.92 1.78
CA ILE A 27 7.15 13.82 1.98
C ILE A 27 6.10 13.82 0.88
N ALA A 28 5.51 14.97 0.60
CA ALA A 28 4.46 15.13 -0.39
C ALA A 28 4.52 16.50 -1.08
N PHE A 29 4.04 16.57 -2.31
CA PHE A 29 3.95 17.77 -3.13
C PHE A 29 2.50 17.99 -3.59
N VAL A 30 2.05 19.24 -3.60
CA VAL A 30 0.73 19.65 -4.09
C VAL A 30 0.95 20.74 -5.12
N ASP A 31 0.42 20.56 -6.33
CA ASP A 31 0.51 21.52 -7.40
C ASP A 31 -0.75 22.40 -7.51
N TYR A 32 -0.57 23.62 -7.99
CA TYR A 32 -1.65 24.54 -8.34
C TYR A 32 -1.38 25.13 -9.73
N TYR A 33 -1.94 24.49 -10.77
CA TYR A 33 -1.78 24.91 -12.16
C TYR A 33 -2.87 25.90 -12.59
N VAL A 34 -2.47 27.09 -13.01
CA VAL A 34 -3.38 28.17 -13.47
C VAL A 34 -3.14 28.48 -14.95
N SER A 35 -4.23 28.64 -15.71
CA SER A 35 -4.17 29.08 -17.11
C SER A 35 -5.40 29.89 -17.48
N GLY A 36 -5.25 30.91 -18.35
CA GLY A 36 -6.38 31.71 -18.83
C GLY A 36 -7.37 30.91 -19.69
N ARG A 37 -6.89 29.86 -20.36
CA ARG A 37 -7.70 28.83 -21.01
C ARG A 37 -6.98 27.50 -20.92
N LEU A 38 -7.70 26.45 -20.52
CA LEU A 38 -7.12 25.12 -20.37
C LEU A 38 -6.77 24.51 -21.72
N ASP A 39 -5.47 24.40 -22.01
CA ASP A 39 -4.92 23.52 -23.04
C ASP A 39 -4.59 22.17 -22.40
N ARG A 40 -5.34 21.12 -22.76
CA ARG A 40 -5.17 19.77 -22.19
C ARG A 40 -3.81 19.15 -22.49
N LYS A 41 -3.25 19.38 -23.68
CA LYS A 41 -1.94 18.80 -24.07
C LYS A 41 -0.83 19.44 -23.24
N ARG A 42 -0.90 20.77 -23.09
CA ARG A 42 0.05 21.51 -22.25
C ARG A 42 -0.08 21.11 -20.78
N ALA A 43 -1.29 21.15 -20.21
CA ALA A 43 -1.53 20.80 -18.82
C ALA A 43 -1.05 19.37 -18.51
N ARG A 44 -1.33 18.41 -19.40
CA ARG A 44 -0.83 17.04 -19.26
C ARG A 44 0.70 16.97 -19.25
N SER A 45 1.37 17.68 -20.16
CA SER A 45 2.85 17.71 -20.19
C SER A 45 3.43 18.28 -18.90
N VAL A 46 2.86 19.39 -18.40
CA VAL A 46 3.30 20.04 -17.16
C VAL A 46 3.10 19.11 -15.96
N VAL A 47 1.88 18.59 -15.75
CA VAL A 47 1.58 17.70 -14.61
C VAL A 47 2.41 16.42 -14.67
N ALA A 48 2.62 15.84 -15.86
CA ALA A 48 3.48 14.67 -16.01
C ALA A 48 4.95 14.96 -15.63
N SER A 49 5.47 16.13 -16.00
CA SER A 49 6.82 16.54 -15.60
C SER A 49 6.95 16.76 -14.09
N ILE A 50 5.92 17.33 -13.43
CA ILE A 50 5.87 17.50 -11.96
C ILE A 50 5.86 16.14 -11.28
N ALA A 51 5.00 15.22 -11.74
CA ALA A 51 4.91 13.86 -11.22
C ALA A 51 6.27 13.15 -11.29
N LYS A 52 6.95 13.24 -12.43
CA LYS A 52 8.28 12.63 -12.61
C LYS A 52 9.32 13.23 -11.66
N ALA A 53 9.37 14.56 -11.54
CA ALA A 53 10.30 15.23 -10.62
C ALA A 53 10.02 14.88 -9.14
N CYS A 54 8.75 14.70 -8.75
CA CYS A 54 8.38 14.24 -7.41
C CYS A 54 8.93 12.84 -7.13
N VAL A 55 8.74 11.89 -8.05
CA VAL A 55 9.26 10.50 -7.93
C VAL A 55 10.78 10.50 -7.78
N GLU A 56 11.50 11.26 -8.60
CA GLU A 56 12.97 11.36 -8.52
C GLU A 56 13.45 12.03 -7.22
N SER A 57 12.62 12.86 -6.61
CA SER A 57 12.91 13.53 -5.32
C SER A 57 12.46 12.73 -4.09
N ASP A 58 12.09 11.45 -4.25
CA ASP A 58 11.50 10.60 -3.20
C ASP A 58 10.29 11.25 -2.47
N CYS A 59 9.52 12.03 -3.24
CA CYS A 59 8.38 12.82 -2.79
C CYS A 59 7.09 12.37 -3.50
N SER A 60 5.98 12.29 -2.77
CA SER A 60 4.70 11.88 -3.35
C SER A 60 3.91 13.07 -3.92
N LEU A 61 3.58 13.07 -5.21
CA LEU A 61 2.55 13.98 -5.73
C LEU A 61 1.17 13.54 -5.22
N VAL A 62 0.53 14.36 -4.38
CA VAL A 62 -0.71 13.97 -3.67
C VAL A 62 -1.79 13.51 -4.63
N GLY A 63 -2.04 14.25 -5.70
CA GLY A 63 -3.04 13.89 -6.71
C GLY A 63 -2.75 12.55 -7.38
N GLN A 64 -1.49 12.24 -7.67
CA GLN A 64 -1.10 10.97 -8.27
C GLN A 64 -1.30 9.80 -7.30
N VAL A 65 -0.89 9.93 -6.04
CA VAL A 65 -1.06 8.87 -5.04
C VAL A 65 -2.53 8.57 -4.80
N LEU A 66 -3.38 9.60 -4.67
CA LEU A 66 -4.81 9.42 -4.44
C LEU A 66 -5.55 8.85 -5.67
N LEU A 67 -5.04 9.08 -6.87
CA LEU A 67 -5.61 8.58 -8.13
C LEU A 67 -4.92 7.30 -8.64
N THR A 68 -3.92 6.78 -7.93
CA THR A 68 -3.23 5.56 -8.33
C THR A 68 -4.24 4.42 -8.35
N GLY A 69 -4.35 3.76 -9.51
CA GLY A 69 -5.29 2.67 -9.70
C GLY A 69 -5.05 1.54 -8.70
N THR A 70 -6.13 0.95 -8.20
CA THR A 70 -6.06 -0.21 -7.29
C THR A 70 -5.27 -1.34 -7.95
N ARG A 71 -4.31 -1.91 -7.21
CA ARG A 71 -3.53 -3.06 -7.67
C ARG A 71 -4.45 -4.25 -7.98
N LEU A 72 -4.18 -4.93 -9.10
CA LEU A 72 -4.92 -6.12 -9.52
C LEU A 72 -4.15 -7.39 -9.18
N TYR A 73 -4.75 -8.26 -8.37
CA TYR A 73 -4.11 -9.49 -7.86
C TYR A 73 -4.45 -10.76 -8.64
N VAL A 74 -5.28 -10.67 -9.69
CA VAL A 74 -5.81 -11.86 -10.38
C VAL A 74 -4.68 -12.74 -10.95
N ARG A 75 -3.73 -12.13 -11.65
CA ARG A 75 -2.61 -12.87 -12.28
C ARG A 75 -1.71 -13.60 -11.27
N PRO A 76 -1.20 -12.94 -10.22
CA PRO A 76 -0.34 -13.61 -9.25
C PRO A 76 -1.09 -14.60 -8.34
N VAL A 77 -2.35 -14.34 -7.98
CA VAL A 77 -3.05 -15.12 -6.94
C VAL A 77 -3.89 -16.28 -7.49
N LEU A 78 -4.48 -16.14 -8.68
CA LEU A 78 -5.36 -17.18 -9.23
C LEU A 78 -4.69 -18.56 -9.41
N PRO A 79 -3.43 -18.67 -9.87
CA PRO A 79 -2.73 -19.96 -9.94
C PRO A 79 -2.57 -20.61 -8.56
N LEU A 80 -2.20 -19.83 -7.55
CA LEU A 80 -2.01 -20.30 -6.17
C LEU A 80 -3.31 -20.86 -5.57
N LEU A 81 -4.45 -20.24 -5.89
CA LEU A 81 -5.78 -20.72 -5.50
C LEU A 81 -6.14 -22.04 -6.22
N ARG A 82 -5.90 -22.12 -7.53
CA ARG A 82 -6.20 -23.32 -8.34
C ARG A 82 -5.38 -24.53 -7.92
N GLU A 83 -4.15 -24.31 -7.49
CA GLU A 83 -3.25 -25.35 -7.00
C GLU A 83 -3.50 -25.73 -5.54
N GLY A 84 -4.47 -25.10 -4.86
CA GLY A 84 -4.80 -25.39 -3.46
C GLY A 84 -3.75 -24.93 -2.45
N LEU A 85 -2.81 -24.07 -2.86
CA LEU A 85 -1.75 -23.55 -1.98
C LEU A 85 -2.29 -22.46 -1.03
N VAL A 86 -3.34 -21.75 -1.45
CA VAL A 86 -4.02 -20.73 -0.64
C VAL A 86 -5.32 -21.29 -0.09
N LYS A 87 -5.46 -21.32 1.24
CA LYS A 87 -6.66 -21.80 1.96
C LYS A 87 -7.77 -20.77 2.02
N GLY A 88 -7.43 -19.50 1.84
CA GLY A 88 -8.39 -18.40 1.81
C GLY A 88 -7.70 -17.06 1.54
N CYS A 89 -8.47 -16.08 1.09
CA CYS A 89 -7.96 -14.75 0.78
C CYS A 89 -9.00 -13.66 1.08
N ALA A 90 -8.54 -12.46 1.41
CA ALA A 90 -9.38 -11.29 1.59
C ALA A 90 -8.77 -10.08 0.87
N HIS A 91 -9.59 -9.38 0.09
CA HIS A 91 -9.24 -8.07 -0.47
C HIS A 91 -9.49 -6.99 0.60
N ILE A 92 -8.48 -6.16 0.86
CA ILE A 92 -8.55 -5.14 1.90
C ILE A 92 -9.08 -3.84 1.29
N THR A 93 -10.29 -3.46 1.72
CA THR A 93 -11.05 -2.33 1.17
C THR A 93 -11.60 -1.47 2.30
N GLY A 94 -12.84 -0.98 2.22
CA GLY A 94 -13.50 -0.31 3.34
C GLY A 94 -13.58 -1.23 4.56
N GLY A 95 -13.40 -0.68 5.76
CA GLY A 95 -13.24 -1.47 6.99
C GLY A 95 -11.81 -1.97 7.25
N GLY A 96 -10.91 -1.75 6.29
CA GLY A 96 -9.47 -1.99 6.43
C GLY A 96 -9.13 -3.43 6.77
N ILE A 97 -7.93 -3.66 7.32
CA ILE A 97 -7.43 -5.02 7.56
C ILE A 97 -8.25 -5.75 8.63
N THR A 98 -8.70 -5.03 9.65
CA THR A 98 -9.43 -5.58 10.80
C THR A 98 -10.77 -6.19 10.42
N GLU A 99 -11.51 -5.57 9.48
CA GLU A 99 -12.82 -6.08 9.08
C GLU A 99 -12.76 -7.03 7.89
N ASN A 100 -11.78 -6.87 7.00
CA ASN A 100 -11.71 -7.68 5.79
C ASN A 100 -10.98 -9.01 6.03
N ALA A 101 -9.84 -9.00 6.74
CA ALA A 101 -9.03 -10.21 6.92
C ALA A 101 -9.74 -11.28 7.75
N ILE A 102 -10.51 -10.88 8.77
CA ILE A 102 -11.25 -11.81 9.62
C ILE A 102 -12.34 -12.60 8.87
N ARG A 103 -12.80 -12.11 7.70
CA ARG A 103 -13.84 -12.77 6.88
C ARG A 103 -13.37 -14.09 6.26
N ILE A 104 -12.05 -14.32 6.23
CA ILE A 104 -11.48 -15.61 5.79
C ILE A 104 -11.82 -16.71 6.79
N LEU A 105 -11.94 -16.36 8.07
CA LEU A 105 -12.21 -17.31 9.14
C LEU A 105 -13.72 -17.42 9.40
N ASN A 106 -14.15 -18.62 9.82
CA ASN A 106 -15.50 -18.79 10.34
C ASN A 106 -15.64 -17.99 11.65
N ARG A 107 -16.62 -17.08 11.71
CA ARG A 107 -16.87 -16.20 12.87
C ARG A 107 -17.17 -16.97 14.15
N ASP A 108 -17.80 -18.13 14.06
CA ASP A 108 -18.12 -18.98 15.21
C ASP A 108 -17.15 -20.17 15.34
N GLY A 109 -16.14 -20.22 14.48
CA GLY A 109 -15.13 -21.27 14.46
C GLY A 109 -14.08 -21.12 15.57
N PRO A 110 -13.30 -22.18 15.82
CA PRO A 110 -12.28 -22.19 16.86
C PRO A 110 -11.00 -21.44 16.47
N LEU A 111 -10.98 -20.66 15.39
CA LEU A 111 -9.78 -20.03 14.85
C LEU A 111 -9.85 -18.49 14.95
N ALA A 112 -8.69 -17.88 15.21
CA ALA A 112 -8.48 -16.44 15.24
C ALA A 112 -7.25 -16.07 14.40
N MET A 113 -7.17 -14.79 14.02
CA MET A 113 -6.03 -14.23 13.29
C MET A 113 -5.28 -13.28 14.22
N GLU A 114 -4.00 -13.56 14.44
CA GLU A 114 -3.07 -12.63 15.08
C GLU A 114 -2.29 -11.91 13.99
N VAL A 115 -2.35 -10.58 13.99
CA VAL A 115 -1.64 -9.72 13.02
C VAL A 115 -0.63 -8.87 13.78
N ASP A 116 0.64 -8.96 13.38
CA ASP A 116 1.69 -8.09 13.87
C ASP A 116 1.72 -6.80 13.04
N ALA A 117 1.20 -5.71 13.60
CA ALA A 117 1.18 -4.41 12.93
C ALA A 117 2.58 -3.81 12.69
N ALA A 118 3.62 -4.31 13.36
CA ALA A 118 5.01 -3.89 13.15
C ALA A 118 5.69 -4.61 11.96
N SER A 119 5.07 -5.67 11.43
CA SER A 119 5.63 -6.48 10.33
C SER A 119 5.67 -5.76 8.98
N TRP A 120 5.01 -4.60 8.83
CA TRP A 120 5.08 -3.80 7.62
C TRP A 120 5.21 -2.31 7.87
N LYS A 121 5.90 -1.65 6.93
CA LYS A 121 6.00 -0.21 6.91
C LYS A 121 4.81 0.38 6.16
N LYS A 122 3.97 1.15 6.87
CA LYS A 122 2.91 1.94 6.26
C LYS A 122 3.50 2.93 5.24
N PRO A 123 2.89 3.12 4.06
CA PRO A 123 3.37 4.11 3.08
C PRO A 123 3.43 5.51 3.70
N LYS A 124 4.46 6.30 3.32
CA LYS A 124 4.75 7.64 3.89
C LYS A 124 3.52 8.55 3.90
N MET A 125 2.71 8.50 2.85
CA MET A 125 1.46 9.27 2.73
C MET A 125 0.46 8.97 3.86
N PHE A 126 0.30 7.71 4.28
CA PHE A 126 -0.62 7.37 5.37
C PHE A 126 -0.08 7.80 6.74
N ASN A 127 1.23 7.74 6.94
CA ASN A 127 1.84 8.30 8.16
C ASN A 127 1.66 9.82 8.22
N TRP A 128 1.82 10.50 7.08
CA TRP A 128 1.57 11.94 6.96
C TRP A 128 0.09 12.28 7.20
N LEU A 129 -0.85 11.55 6.59
CA LEU A 129 -2.28 11.72 6.82
C LEU A 129 -2.66 11.55 8.29
N SER A 130 -2.10 10.53 8.96
CA SER A 130 -2.32 10.29 10.38
C SER A 130 -1.75 11.40 11.27
N ALA A 131 -0.68 12.08 10.82
CA ALA A 131 -0.05 13.17 11.58
C ALA A 131 -0.73 14.52 11.38
N MET A 132 -1.37 14.74 10.23
CA MET A 132 -2.02 16.02 9.88
C MET A 132 -3.44 16.17 10.42
N GLY A 133 -4.10 15.07 10.78
CA GLY A 133 -5.46 15.08 11.33
C GLY A 133 -5.54 14.39 12.70
N PRO A 134 -6.62 14.62 13.48
CA PRO A 134 -6.87 13.92 14.73
C PRO A 134 -7.38 12.50 14.47
N VAL A 135 -6.62 11.69 13.73
CA VAL A 135 -7.01 10.32 13.37
C VAL A 135 -6.22 9.34 14.24
N GLU A 136 -6.93 8.62 15.10
CA GLU A 136 -6.32 7.59 15.92
C GLU A 136 -5.71 6.47 15.07
N PRO A 137 -4.57 5.88 15.46
CA PRO A 137 -3.92 4.81 14.71
C PRO A 137 -4.83 3.60 14.40
N GLU A 138 -5.78 3.28 15.29
CA GLU A 138 -6.76 2.23 15.05
C GLU A 138 -7.76 2.62 13.95
N MET A 139 -8.22 3.87 13.94
CA MET A 139 -9.11 4.39 12.91
C MET A 139 -8.45 4.37 11.52
N MET A 140 -7.13 4.60 11.44
CA MET A 140 -6.37 4.45 10.20
C MET A 140 -6.46 3.02 9.65
N LEU A 141 -6.29 2.01 10.51
CA LEU A 141 -6.33 0.59 10.12
C LEU A 141 -7.74 0.07 9.78
N ARG A 142 -8.78 0.75 10.27
CA ARG A 142 -10.20 0.47 9.94
C ARG A 142 -10.66 1.22 8.69
N THR A 143 -10.08 2.38 8.39
CA THR A 143 -10.51 3.20 7.25
C THR A 143 -9.71 2.89 6.00
N PHE A 144 -8.39 2.71 6.14
CA PHE A 144 -7.47 2.50 5.04
C PHE A 144 -6.89 1.10 5.05
N ASN A 145 -6.39 0.70 3.89
CA ASN A 145 -5.63 -0.54 3.74
C ASN A 145 -4.22 -0.46 4.37
N CYS A 146 -3.74 0.76 4.67
CA CYS A 146 -2.44 1.05 5.27
C CYS A 146 -1.25 0.35 4.60
N GLY A 147 -1.32 0.17 3.27
CA GLY A 147 -0.29 -0.49 2.48
C GLY A 147 -0.54 -1.97 2.20
N ILE A 148 -1.55 -2.59 2.82
CA ILE A 148 -1.92 -3.99 2.62
C ILE A 148 -3.12 -4.10 1.70
N GLY A 149 -2.93 -4.48 0.45
CA GLY A 149 -4.07 -4.60 -0.48
C GLY A 149 -4.81 -5.94 -0.44
N MET A 150 -4.13 -7.04 -0.15
CA MET A 150 -4.73 -8.38 -0.09
C MET A 150 -4.04 -9.22 0.99
N VAL A 151 -4.85 -10.03 1.69
CA VAL A 151 -4.42 -11.00 2.68
C VAL A 151 -4.61 -12.41 2.12
N LEU A 152 -3.59 -13.26 2.18
CA LEU A 152 -3.71 -14.69 1.87
C LEU A 152 -3.42 -15.52 3.13
N VAL A 153 -4.15 -16.63 3.26
CA VAL A 153 -3.98 -17.61 4.32
C VAL A 153 -3.41 -18.90 3.72
N VAL A 154 -2.23 -19.29 4.17
CA VAL A 154 -1.44 -20.39 3.58
C VAL A 154 -0.98 -21.35 4.67
N ALA A 155 -0.85 -22.64 4.33
CA ALA A 155 -0.27 -23.64 5.23
C ALA A 155 1.21 -23.31 5.50
N ALA A 156 1.70 -23.47 6.73
CA ALA A 156 3.11 -23.26 7.07
C ALA A 156 4.08 -23.97 6.09
N SER A 157 3.74 -25.20 5.66
CA SER A 157 4.54 -25.98 4.71
C SER A 157 4.66 -25.38 3.30
N HIS A 158 3.78 -24.45 2.92
CA HIS A 158 3.75 -23.83 1.59
C HIS A 158 4.20 -22.37 1.61
N VAL A 159 4.59 -21.84 2.77
CA VAL A 159 4.83 -20.41 2.93
C VAL A 159 5.94 -19.92 2.00
N ASP A 160 7.11 -20.56 2.06
CA ASP A 160 8.28 -20.13 1.29
C ASP A 160 8.03 -20.23 -0.22
N SER A 161 7.35 -21.30 -0.65
CA SER A 161 6.98 -21.50 -2.07
C SER A 161 6.02 -20.42 -2.56
N VAL A 162 4.99 -20.09 -1.78
CA VAL A 162 4.02 -19.03 -2.14
C VAL A 162 4.69 -17.66 -2.16
N MET A 163 5.55 -17.36 -1.18
CA MET A 163 6.33 -16.11 -1.14
C MET A 163 7.16 -15.94 -2.41
N GLN A 164 7.92 -16.97 -2.78
CA GLN A 164 8.79 -16.91 -3.95
C GLN A 164 7.98 -16.70 -5.23
N ARG A 165 6.87 -17.41 -5.42
CA ARG A 165 6.03 -17.26 -6.63
C ARG A 165 5.38 -15.89 -6.75
N LEU A 166 5.01 -15.28 -5.63
CA LEU A 166 4.50 -13.92 -5.60
C LEU A 166 5.62 -12.93 -5.95
N LEU A 167 6.83 -13.11 -5.41
CA LEU A 167 8.01 -12.32 -5.78
C LEU A 167 8.31 -12.42 -7.29
N ASP A 168 8.33 -13.64 -7.83
CA ASP A 168 8.57 -13.90 -9.26
C ASP A 168 7.49 -13.27 -10.16
N SER A 169 6.29 -13.04 -9.61
CA SER A 169 5.18 -12.35 -10.29
C SER A 169 5.25 -10.82 -10.18
N GLY A 170 6.32 -10.28 -9.59
CA GLY A 170 6.49 -8.84 -9.35
C GLY A 170 5.64 -8.30 -8.20
N GLU A 171 5.21 -9.18 -7.29
CA GLU A 171 4.59 -8.79 -6.03
C GLU A 171 5.65 -8.74 -4.91
N PHE A 172 5.36 -8.07 -3.80
CA PHE A 172 6.25 -7.92 -2.64
C PHE A 172 5.51 -8.43 -1.40
N PRO A 173 5.39 -9.76 -1.25
CA PRO A 173 4.68 -10.36 -0.15
C PRO A 173 5.49 -10.23 1.15
N ILE A 174 4.78 -10.14 2.27
CA ILE A 174 5.32 -10.09 3.63
C ILE A 174 4.49 -10.99 4.54
N CYS A 175 5.14 -11.66 5.47
CA CYS A 175 4.47 -12.35 6.57
C CYS A 175 4.01 -11.32 7.60
N ILE A 176 2.70 -11.30 7.90
CA ILE A 176 2.13 -10.32 8.83
C ILE A 176 1.50 -10.93 10.08
N GLY A 177 1.55 -12.24 10.23
CA GLY A 177 0.86 -12.87 11.35
C GLY A 177 0.56 -14.35 11.15
N ASN A 178 -0.25 -14.87 12.08
CA ASN A 178 -0.57 -16.28 12.17
C ASN A 178 -2.06 -16.53 12.40
N ILE A 179 -2.56 -17.68 11.95
CA ILE A 179 -3.84 -18.21 12.42
C ILE A 179 -3.60 -19.07 13.66
N VAL A 180 -4.33 -18.79 14.73
CA VAL A 180 -4.24 -19.45 16.04
C VAL A 180 -5.60 -20.00 16.46
N ARG A 181 -5.64 -20.89 17.46
CA ARG A 181 -6.90 -21.35 18.05
C ARG A 181 -7.44 -20.29 19.03
N ARG A 182 -8.74 -20.00 18.98
CA ARG A 182 -9.42 -19.14 19.95
C ARG A 182 -9.36 -19.75 21.34
N GLN A 183 -9.02 -18.94 22.34
CA GLN A 183 -9.18 -19.26 23.75
C GLN A 183 -10.14 -18.25 24.39
N GLY A 184 -11.24 -18.72 25.00
CA GLY A 184 -12.12 -17.91 25.86
C GLY A 184 -12.70 -16.61 25.26
N SER A 185 -13.26 -15.75 26.13
CA SER A 185 -13.86 -14.45 25.77
C SER A 185 -12.89 -13.27 25.80
N GLU A 186 -11.63 -13.46 26.19
CA GLU A 186 -10.59 -12.43 26.18
C GLU A 186 -9.32 -12.90 25.48
N ARG A 187 -8.69 -11.95 24.79
CA ARG A 187 -7.55 -12.12 23.90
C ARG A 187 -6.31 -12.51 24.74
N ASN A 188 -5.78 -13.73 24.57
CA ASN A 188 -4.33 -14.02 24.48
C ASN A 188 -3.99 -15.51 24.22
N PHE A 189 -2.91 -15.70 23.45
CA PHE A 189 -1.94 -16.82 23.33
C PHE A 189 -2.17 -18.03 22.36
N LEU A 190 -1.38 -17.98 21.26
CA LEU A 190 -0.42 -18.94 20.65
C LEU A 190 -0.77 -20.44 20.43
N LEU A 191 -0.76 -20.83 19.14
CA LEU A 191 -0.08 -22.03 18.61
C LEU A 191 0.09 -21.91 17.07
N PHE A 192 1.27 -22.32 16.58
CA PHE A 192 1.79 -22.18 15.22
C PHE A 192 1.12 -23.13 14.22
N GLU A 193 0.65 -22.65 13.05
CA GLU A 193 0.70 -23.42 11.78
C GLU A 193 0.26 -22.71 10.48
N MET A 194 -0.02 -21.41 10.44
CA MET A 194 -0.48 -20.77 9.19
C MET A 194 -0.05 -19.31 9.11
N THR A 195 0.86 -18.99 8.20
CA THR A 195 1.35 -17.64 7.99
C THR A 195 0.40 -16.85 7.09
N VAL A 196 0.14 -15.61 7.50
CA VAL A 196 -0.68 -14.64 6.80
C VAL A 196 0.21 -13.81 5.89
N PHE A 197 -0.06 -13.81 4.58
CA PHE A 197 0.68 -12.99 3.61
C PHE A 197 -0.01 -11.68 3.34
N CYS A 198 0.77 -10.61 3.20
CA CYS A 198 0.29 -9.31 2.75
C CYS A 198 1.19 -8.71 1.68
N TYR A 199 0.62 -7.90 0.79
CA TYR A 199 1.35 -7.23 -0.29
C TYR A 199 1.55 -5.75 0.01
N TYR A 200 2.72 -5.23 -0.36
CA TYR A 200 3.13 -3.82 -0.35
C TYR A 200 2.81 -3.09 -1.67
N VAL A 201 2.00 -2.03 -1.65
CA VAL A 201 1.88 -1.11 -2.79
C VAL A 201 3.13 -0.21 -2.85
N ASN A 202 4.06 -0.53 -3.74
CA ASN A 202 5.17 0.37 -4.05
C ASN A 202 4.63 1.60 -4.81
N ALA A 203 4.65 2.76 -4.15
CA ALA A 203 4.28 4.04 -4.75
C ALA A 203 5.26 4.51 -5.85
N ASN A 204 6.39 3.83 -6.05
CA ASN A 204 7.42 4.20 -7.02
C ASN A 204 7.41 3.37 -8.31
N THR A 205 6.48 2.43 -8.50
CA THR A 205 6.31 1.70 -9.77
C THR A 205 5.19 2.31 -10.61
N ALA A 206 5.43 3.54 -11.07
CA ALA A 206 4.86 4.05 -12.31
C ALA A 206 5.92 3.92 -13.41
N LEU A 207 6.01 2.73 -14.00
CA LEU A 207 6.70 2.52 -15.27
C LEU A 207 5.76 1.78 -16.21
N ILE A 208 4.86 2.53 -16.85
CA ILE A 208 4.69 2.67 -18.32
C ILE A 208 4.10 4.05 -18.60
#